data_AF-A0A6G0S8L8-F1
#
_entry.id   AF-A0A6G0S8L8-F1
#
_cell.length_a   1.000
_cell.length_b   1.000
_cell.length_c   1.000
_cell.angle_alpha   90.00
_cell.angle_beta   90.00
_cell.angle_gamma   90.00
#
_symmetry.space_group_name_H-M   'P 1'
#
loop_
_entity.id
_entity.type
_entity.pdbx_description
1 polymer ?
#
loop_
_entity_poly.entity_id
_entity_poly.type
_entity_poly.pdbx_seq_one_letter_code
_entity_poly.pdbx_strand_id
1 'polypeptide(L)'
;METPAPARKTNLTDAERHQVLTELLQQSINGVLQRGTLAAVATVQGIHPSTVSRLWTRAKKEFAETGCFVAPSLKRHKGRHASDHTHTLERLRGVDVAARSTVRSAAAACGMAPTTLFRQLQQGRLRSHTSVVKPILSDANKAERLQFSLSHIQRDTMLYDKMLDTVHVDEKLFYITQPT
;
A
#
# COMPACT_ATOMS: atom_id res chain seq x y z
N MET A 1 -11.16 17.05 -53.62
CA MET A 1 -11.50 16.55 -52.28
C MET A 1 -10.22 16.56 -51.45
N GLU A 2 -10.10 17.46 -50.48
CA GLU A 2 -8.93 17.50 -49.59
C GLU A 2 -9.06 16.38 -48.55
N THR A 3 -8.12 15.44 -48.57
CA THR A 3 -8.02 14.39 -47.56
C THR A 3 -7.61 15.05 -46.24
N PRO A 4 -8.38 14.91 -45.14
CA PRO A 4 -8.02 15.52 -43.87
C PRO A 4 -6.68 14.97 -43.40
N ALA A 5 -5.78 15.88 -43.02
CA ALA A 5 -4.45 15.52 -42.52
C ALA A 5 -4.59 14.55 -41.33
N PRO A 6 -3.81 13.45 -41.29
CA PRO A 6 -3.95 12.44 -40.25
C PRO A 6 -3.72 13.07 -38.87
N ALA A 7 -4.64 12.79 -37.93
CA ALA A 7 -4.54 13.24 -36.56
C ALA A 7 -3.22 12.73 -35.95
N ARG A 8 -2.36 13.65 -35.51
CA ARG A 8 -1.03 13.32 -35.00
C ARG A 8 -1.15 12.61 -33.65
N LYS A 9 -0.50 11.45 -33.51
CA LYS A 9 -0.43 10.70 -32.25
C LYS A 9 0.36 11.49 -31.20
N THR A 10 -0.28 11.84 -30.07
CA THR A 10 0.35 12.65 -29.01
C THR A 10 1.00 11.82 -27.89
N ASN A 11 0.52 10.59 -27.65
CA ASN A 11 1.02 9.69 -26.60
C ASN A 11 1.24 8.28 -27.15
N LEU A 12 2.49 7.97 -27.50
CA LEU A 12 2.88 6.63 -27.92
C LEU A 12 2.84 5.65 -26.74
N THR A 13 2.14 4.54 -26.94
CA THR A 13 2.21 3.36 -26.07
C THR A 13 3.59 2.73 -26.10
N ASP A 14 3.94 1.89 -25.13
CA ASP A 14 5.24 1.23 -25.13
C ASP A 14 5.40 0.29 -26.32
N ALA A 15 4.33 -0.40 -26.75
CA ALA A 15 4.36 -1.23 -27.96
C ALA A 15 4.71 -0.41 -29.22
N GLU A 16 4.07 0.75 -29.42
CA GLU A 16 4.37 1.62 -30.56
C GLU A 16 5.79 2.19 -30.49
N ARG A 17 6.28 2.51 -29.29
CA ARG A 17 7.68 2.96 -29.09
C ARG A 17 8.66 1.86 -29.50
N HIS A 18 8.42 0.62 -29.08
CA HIS A 18 9.26 -0.51 -29.49
C HIS A 18 9.22 -0.71 -31.00
N GLN A 19 8.06 -0.64 -31.64
CA GLN A 19 7.94 -0.76 -33.09
C GLN A 19 8.79 0.29 -33.82
N VAL A 20 8.68 1.56 -33.42
CA VAL A 20 9.49 2.66 -33.99
C VAL A 20 10.99 2.42 -33.79
N LEU A 21 11.40 1.96 -32.60
CA LEU A 21 12.81 1.69 -32.33
C LEU A 21 13.34 0.51 -33.14
N THR A 22 12.58 -0.57 -33.29
CA THR A 22 12.94 -1.73 -34.12
C THR A 22 13.12 -1.33 -35.58
N GLU A 23 12.20 -0.52 -36.11
CA GLU A 23 12.29 -0.02 -37.49
C GLU A 23 13.53 0.87 -37.70
N LEU A 24 13.84 1.74 -36.74
CA LEU A 24 15.06 2.54 -36.79
C LEU A 24 16.33 1.68 -36.67
N LEU A 25 16.33 0.65 -35.84
CA LEU A 25 17.46 -0.27 -35.71
C LEU A 25 17.73 -1.04 -37.01
N GLN A 26 16.68 -1.51 -37.68
CA GLN A 26 16.79 -2.17 -39.00
C GLN A 26 17.41 -1.26 -40.06
N GLN A 27 17.20 0.05 -39.96
CA GLN A 27 17.74 1.04 -40.89
C GLN A 27 19.07 1.66 -40.40
N SER A 28 19.56 1.26 -39.23
CA SER A 28 20.81 1.76 -38.67
C SER A 28 22.00 0.93 -39.13
N ILE A 29 23.10 1.60 -39.47
CA ILE A 29 24.37 0.96 -39.82
C ILE A 29 25.37 1.35 -38.74
N ASN A 30 25.90 0.37 -38.00
CA ASN A 30 26.81 0.60 -36.87
C ASN A 30 26.27 1.59 -35.82
N GLY A 31 24.96 1.58 -35.56
CA GLY A 31 24.32 2.49 -34.60
C GLY A 31 24.18 3.94 -35.08
N VAL A 32 24.42 4.19 -36.37
CA VAL A 32 24.24 5.49 -37.03
C VAL A 32 23.07 5.39 -38.01
N LEU A 33 22.17 6.37 -37.94
CA LEU A 33 21.04 6.49 -38.87
C LEU A 33 21.45 7.40 -40.03
N GLN A 34 21.04 7.02 -41.24
CA GLN A 34 21.21 7.87 -42.42
C GLN A 34 20.36 9.15 -42.31
N ARG A 35 20.81 10.19 -43.00
CA ARG A 35 20.07 11.47 -43.04
C ARG A 35 18.69 11.22 -43.65
N GLY A 36 17.65 11.71 -42.97
CA GLY A 36 16.26 11.58 -43.44
C GLY A 36 15.54 10.33 -42.93
N THR A 37 16.24 9.31 -42.42
CA THR A 37 15.61 8.09 -41.87
C THR A 37 14.58 8.39 -40.79
N LEU A 38 14.88 9.29 -39.85
CA LEU A 38 13.95 9.69 -38.80
C LEU A 38 12.66 10.32 -39.37
N ALA A 39 12.76 11.09 -40.45
CA ALA A 39 11.60 11.72 -41.10
C ALA A 39 10.79 10.71 -41.91
N ALA A 40 11.45 9.74 -42.54
CA ALA A 40 10.80 8.64 -43.24
C ALA A 40 9.97 7.78 -42.26
N VAL A 41 10.58 7.30 -41.18
CA VAL A 41 9.89 6.50 -40.14
C VAL A 41 8.77 7.30 -39.48
N ALA A 42 8.98 8.59 -39.21
CA ALA A 42 7.95 9.47 -38.68
C ALA A 42 6.72 9.58 -39.60
N THR A 43 6.94 9.65 -40.92
CA THR A 43 5.87 9.74 -41.91
C THR A 43 5.07 8.43 -41.99
N VAL A 44 5.77 7.28 -42.03
CA VAL A 44 5.14 5.94 -42.07
C VAL A 44 4.29 5.70 -40.83
N GLN A 45 4.78 6.09 -39.66
CA GLN A 45 4.12 5.83 -38.38
C GLN A 45 3.09 6.91 -37.99
N GLY A 46 2.99 8.00 -38.75
CA GLY A 46 2.10 9.13 -38.45
C GLY A 46 2.48 9.91 -37.17
N ILE A 47 3.79 9.95 -36.85
CA ILE A 47 4.35 10.55 -35.63
C ILE A 47 5.12 11.82 -36.00
N HIS A 48 5.19 12.80 -35.11
CA HIS A 48 6.03 13.96 -35.32
C HIS A 48 7.54 13.57 -35.36
N PRO A 49 8.35 14.04 -36.33
CA PRO A 49 9.78 13.70 -36.41
C PRO A 49 10.57 13.97 -35.14
N SER A 50 10.27 15.08 -34.43
CA SER A 50 10.91 15.39 -33.14
C SER A 50 10.60 14.39 -32.03
N THR A 51 9.47 13.68 -32.10
CA THR A 51 9.15 12.61 -31.15
C THR A 51 9.96 11.35 -31.45
N VAL A 52 10.10 10.98 -32.72
CA VAL A 52 10.96 9.87 -33.16
C VAL A 52 12.43 10.15 -32.80
N SER A 53 12.90 11.38 -33.04
CA SER A 53 14.24 11.83 -32.65
C SER A 53 14.48 11.73 -31.13
N ARG A 54 13.56 12.26 -30.30
CA ARG A 54 13.65 12.15 -28.83
C ARG A 54 13.65 10.69 -28.37
N LEU A 55 12.85 9.84 -29.01
CA LEU A 55 12.78 8.41 -28.71
C LEU A 55 14.12 7.72 -29.00
N TRP A 56 14.71 7.99 -30.18
CA TRP A 56 16.01 7.46 -30.59
C TRP A 56 17.14 7.90 -29.66
N THR A 57 17.23 9.20 -29.34
CA THR A 57 18.25 9.72 -28.42
C THR A 57 18.14 9.07 -27.04
N ARG A 58 16.92 8.87 -26.55
CA ARG A 58 16.71 8.23 -25.25
C ARG A 58 17.06 6.75 -25.26
N ALA A 59 16.70 6.02 -26.31
CA ALA A 59 17.05 4.61 -26.47
C ALA A 59 18.58 4.41 -26.57
N LYS A 60 19.30 5.31 -27.26
CA LYS A 60 20.77 5.31 -27.26
C LYS A 60 21.37 5.52 -25.88
N LYS A 61 20.79 6.43 -25.09
CA LYS A 61 21.23 6.67 -23.71
C LYS A 61 21.01 5.43 -22.83
N GLU A 62 19.82 4.85 -22.89
CA GLU A 62 19.49 3.64 -22.12
C GLU A 62 20.37 2.46 -22.51
N PHE A 63 20.66 2.30 -23.80
CA PHE A 63 21.56 1.28 -24.32
C PHE A 63 22.99 1.41 -23.76
N ALA A 64 23.48 2.63 -23.61
CA ALA A 64 24.79 2.87 -23.00
C ALA A 64 24.82 2.49 -21.50
N GLU A 65 23.69 2.56 -20.79
CA GLU A 65 23.58 2.25 -19.36
C GLU A 65 23.25 0.76 -19.09
N THR A 66 22.42 0.14 -19.92
CA THR A 66 21.82 -1.19 -19.67
C THR A 66 22.12 -2.24 -20.74
N GLY A 67 22.67 -1.84 -21.90
CA GLY A 67 22.82 -2.70 -23.07
C GLY A 67 21.53 -2.95 -23.86
N CYS A 68 20.39 -2.39 -23.42
CA CYS A 68 19.09 -2.59 -24.05
C CYS A 68 18.61 -1.34 -24.80
N PHE A 69 18.16 -1.51 -26.05
CA PHE A 69 17.70 -0.40 -26.87
C PHE A 69 16.19 -0.13 -26.65
N VAL A 70 15.88 0.50 -25.51
CA VAL A 70 14.49 0.75 -25.09
C VAL A 70 14.29 2.19 -24.63
N ALA A 71 13.09 2.73 -24.84
CA ALA A 71 12.71 4.07 -24.39
C ALA A 71 11.28 4.09 -23.81
N PRO A 72 11.06 3.42 -22.67
CA PRO A 72 9.73 3.25 -22.08
C PRO A 72 9.10 4.60 -21.71
N SER A 73 7.78 4.65 -21.71
CA SER A 73 7.03 5.82 -21.29
C SER A 73 7.38 6.20 -19.85
N LEU A 74 7.67 7.48 -19.62
CA LEU A 74 7.84 8.02 -18.26
C LEU A 74 6.52 8.48 -17.65
N LYS A 75 5.42 8.37 -18.40
CA LYS A 75 4.10 8.77 -17.94
C LYS A 75 3.76 7.92 -16.72
N ARG A 76 3.43 8.59 -15.60
CA ARG A 76 3.14 7.98 -14.28
C ARG A 76 4.35 7.37 -13.54
N HIS A 77 5.55 7.34 -14.14
CA HIS A 77 6.79 6.95 -13.45
C HIS A 77 7.56 8.14 -12.87
N LYS A 78 7.13 9.36 -13.21
CA LYS A 78 7.68 10.62 -12.69
C LYS A 78 6.57 11.33 -11.93
N GLY A 79 6.83 11.65 -10.67
CA GLY A 79 5.88 12.29 -9.76
C GLY A 79 6.46 12.43 -8.36
N ARG A 80 5.67 12.98 -7.44
CA ARG A 80 6.06 13.05 -6.02
C ARG A 80 6.11 11.64 -5.44
N HIS A 81 7.28 11.22 -4.99
CA HIS A 81 7.42 9.96 -4.27
C HIS A 81 6.65 10.01 -2.95
N ALA A 82 6.08 8.87 -2.54
CA ALA A 82 5.48 8.75 -1.22
C ALA A 82 6.57 8.91 -0.16
N SER A 83 6.32 9.78 0.83
CA SER A 83 7.21 9.90 1.97
C SER A 83 7.14 8.62 2.81
N ASP A 84 8.29 8.12 3.25
CA ASP A 84 8.35 7.05 4.23
C ASP A 84 8.02 7.60 5.62
N HIS A 85 6.99 7.04 6.25
CA HIS A 85 6.54 7.43 7.58
C HIS A 85 6.88 6.39 8.65
N THR A 86 7.61 5.32 8.29
CA THR A 86 7.86 4.16 9.17
C THR A 86 8.45 4.58 10.51
N HIS A 87 9.52 5.39 10.50
CA HIS A 87 10.14 5.89 11.73
C HIS A 87 9.18 6.74 12.58
N THR A 88 8.37 7.57 11.94
CA THR A 88 7.40 8.43 12.63
C THR A 88 6.28 7.62 13.27
N LEU A 89 5.79 6.58 12.58
CA LEU A 89 4.79 5.66 13.10
C LEU A 89 5.33 4.83 14.28
N GLU A 90 6.60 4.45 14.24
CA GLU A 90 7.25 3.68 15.30
C GLU A 90 7.20 4.38 16.66
N ARG A 91 7.24 5.72 16.67
CA ARG A 91 7.10 6.54 17.88
C ARG A 91 5.82 6.22 18.65
N LEU A 92 4.74 5.80 17.97
CA LEU A 92 3.47 5.44 18.62
C LEU A 92 3.56 4.21 19.53
N ARG A 93 4.60 3.38 19.41
CA ARG A 93 4.79 2.21 20.30
C ARG A 93 5.12 2.62 21.73
N GLY A 94 5.84 3.72 21.91
CA GLY A 94 6.18 4.27 23.23
C GLY A 94 5.14 5.25 23.79
N VAL A 95 4.07 5.52 23.05
CA VAL A 95 3.01 6.44 23.47
C VAL A 95 1.95 5.67 24.25
N ASP A 96 1.50 6.28 25.35
CA ASP A 96 0.41 5.71 26.16
C ASP A 96 -0.85 5.44 25.33
N VAL A 97 -1.61 4.40 25.71
CA VAL A 97 -2.81 3.97 25.01
C VAL A 97 -3.83 5.10 24.90
N ALA A 98 -4.01 5.91 25.94
CA ALA A 98 -4.97 7.01 25.92
C ALA A 98 -4.61 8.05 24.85
N ALA A 99 -3.32 8.37 24.70
CA ALA A 99 -2.83 9.34 23.72
C ALA A 99 -2.88 8.83 22.28
N ARG A 100 -2.98 7.52 22.04
CA ARG A 100 -3.15 6.93 20.70
C ARG A 100 -4.55 6.40 20.38
N SER A 101 -5.54 6.73 21.21
CA SER A 101 -6.94 6.28 21.08
C SER A 101 -7.68 6.91 19.88
N THR A 102 -7.36 8.15 19.54
CA THR A 102 -7.99 8.86 18.41
C THR A 102 -6.95 9.22 17.36
N VAL A 103 -7.38 9.36 16.10
CA VAL A 103 -6.50 9.81 15.02
C VAL A 103 -5.87 11.16 15.35
N ARG A 104 -6.62 12.09 15.95
CA ARG A 104 -6.11 13.42 16.29
C ARG A 104 -5.03 13.36 17.36
N SER A 105 -5.28 12.65 18.46
CA SER A 105 -4.32 12.53 19.57
C SER A 105 -3.07 11.75 19.15
N ALA A 106 -3.25 10.64 18.42
CA ALA A 106 -2.15 9.84 17.90
C ALA A 106 -1.28 10.67 16.94
N ALA A 107 -1.91 11.47 16.07
CA ALA A 107 -1.20 12.32 15.12
C ALA A 107 -0.35 13.39 15.83
N ALA A 108 -0.90 14.01 16.89
CA ALA A 108 -0.14 14.92 17.73
C ALA A 108 1.04 14.21 18.40
N ALA A 109 0.84 13.01 18.94
CA ALA A 109 1.88 12.24 19.64
C ALA A 109 3.04 11.81 18.72
N CYS A 110 2.77 11.43 17.46
CA CYS A 110 3.82 11.10 16.50
C CYS A 110 4.35 12.31 15.71
N GLY A 111 3.73 13.48 15.83
CA GLY A 111 4.11 14.70 15.09
C GLY A 111 3.75 14.66 13.61
N MET A 112 2.56 14.14 13.27
CA MET A 112 2.05 14.11 11.89
C MET A 112 0.73 14.87 11.76
N ALA A 113 0.39 15.24 10.52
CA ALA A 113 -0.94 15.74 10.22
C ALA A 113 -1.98 14.61 10.42
N PRO A 114 -3.16 14.88 11.04
CA PRO A 114 -4.19 13.88 11.26
C PRO A 114 -4.66 13.16 9.98
N THR A 115 -4.76 13.89 8.87
CA THR A 115 -5.12 13.32 7.55
C THR A 115 -4.08 12.32 7.04
N THR A 116 -2.80 12.57 7.32
CA THR A 116 -1.71 11.67 6.93
C THR A 116 -1.75 10.40 7.75
N LEU A 117 -1.93 10.52 9.07
CA LEU A 117 -2.09 9.36 9.95
C LEU A 117 -3.31 8.52 9.55
N PHE A 118 -4.45 9.17 9.27
CA PHE A 118 -5.66 8.48 8.80
C PHE A 118 -5.41 7.70 7.51
N ARG A 119 -4.68 8.27 6.55
CA ARG A 119 -4.30 7.55 5.32
C ARG A 119 -3.39 6.36 5.61
N GLN A 120 -2.45 6.48 6.54
CA GLN A 120 -1.61 5.34 6.97
C GLN A 120 -2.45 4.21 7.59
N LEU A 121 -3.48 4.57 8.37
CA LEU A 121 -4.45 3.60 8.92
C LEU A 121 -5.23 2.89 7.81
N GLN A 122 -5.76 3.62 6.82
CA GLN A 122 -6.48 3.04 5.67
C GLN A 122 -5.60 2.13 4.80
N GLN A 123 -4.30 2.44 4.70
CA GLN A 123 -3.32 1.63 4.00
C GLN A 123 -2.85 0.40 4.80
N GLY A 124 -3.38 0.20 6.01
CA GLY A 124 -3.03 -0.94 6.86
C GLY A 124 -1.66 -0.88 7.52
N ARG A 125 -0.99 0.29 7.49
CA ARG A 125 0.30 0.51 8.18
C ARG A 125 0.13 0.61 9.69
N LEU A 126 -1.08 0.94 10.14
CA LEU A 126 -1.52 0.89 11.52
C LEU A 126 -2.76 -0.01 11.60
N ARG A 127 -3.00 -0.60 12.77
CA ARG A 127 -4.23 -1.32 13.08
C ARG A 127 -4.86 -0.74 14.32
N SER A 128 -6.15 -0.44 14.24
CA SER A 128 -6.95 -0.12 15.41
C SER A 128 -7.27 -1.43 16.13
N HIS A 129 -7.07 -1.46 17.44
CA HIS A 129 -7.48 -2.56 18.28
C HIS A 129 -8.57 -2.08 19.23
N THR A 130 -9.70 -2.78 19.21
CA THR A 130 -10.77 -2.61 20.18
C THR A 130 -10.77 -3.84 21.08
N SER A 131 -10.49 -3.65 22.37
CA SER A 131 -10.74 -4.69 23.36
C SER A 131 -12.16 -4.54 23.88
N VAL A 132 -13.00 -5.54 23.65
CA VAL A 132 -14.27 -5.63 24.38
C VAL A 132 -13.95 -6.16 25.76
N VAL A 133 -13.73 -5.26 26.71
CA VAL A 133 -13.64 -5.65 28.12
C VAL A 133 -15.05 -6.07 28.54
N LYS A 134 -15.15 -7.17 29.31
CA LYS A 134 -16.41 -7.56 29.96
C LYS A 134 -17.00 -6.34 30.70
N PRO A 135 -18.32 -6.32 30.97
CA PRO A 135 -18.94 -5.23 31.71
C PRO A 135 -18.13 -4.89 32.97
N ILE A 136 -17.92 -3.59 33.21
CA ILE A 136 -17.17 -3.12 34.37
C ILE A 136 -17.87 -3.67 35.61
N LEU A 137 -17.14 -4.42 36.44
CA LEU A 137 -17.68 -4.94 37.70
C LEU A 137 -17.91 -3.76 38.65
N SER A 138 -19.13 -3.64 39.15
CA SER A 138 -19.42 -2.76 40.29
C SER A 138 -18.67 -3.25 41.53
N ASP A 139 -18.51 -2.38 42.53
CA ASP A 139 -17.86 -2.79 43.78
C ASP A 139 -18.67 -3.86 44.52
N ALA A 140 -20.01 -3.84 44.40
CA ALA A 140 -20.89 -4.92 44.87
C ALA A 140 -20.57 -6.26 44.18
N ASN A 141 -20.46 -6.27 42.85
CA ASN A 141 -20.12 -7.49 42.10
C ASN A 141 -18.72 -8.00 42.48
N LYS A 142 -17.76 -7.11 42.73
CA LYS A 142 -16.42 -7.51 43.20
C LYS A 142 -16.48 -8.16 44.59
N ALA A 143 -17.26 -7.58 45.51
CA ALA A 143 -17.44 -8.11 46.85
C ALA A 143 -18.11 -9.49 46.83
N GLU A 144 -19.18 -9.67 46.04
CA GLU A 144 -19.85 -10.97 45.88
C GLU A 144 -18.91 -12.02 45.28
N ARG A 145 -18.14 -11.66 44.25
CA ARG A 145 -17.15 -12.58 43.66
C ARG A 145 -16.06 -12.97 44.65
N LEU A 146 -15.58 -12.03 45.46
CA LEU A 146 -14.60 -12.31 46.50
C LEU A 146 -15.20 -13.24 47.57
N GLN A 147 -16.43 -12.98 48.01
CA GLN A 147 -17.13 -13.81 48.97
C GLN A 147 -17.34 -15.23 48.44
N PHE A 148 -17.71 -15.37 47.17
CA PHE A 148 -17.80 -16.66 46.49
C PHE A 148 -16.45 -17.38 46.48
N SER A 149 -15.35 -16.71 46.12
CA SER A 149 -14.02 -17.34 46.18
C SER A 149 -13.64 -17.77 47.59
N LEU A 150 -13.93 -16.95 48.61
CA LEU A 150 -13.65 -17.26 50.00
C LEU A 150 -14.48 -18.44 50.54
N SER A 151 -15.73 -18.60 50.10
CA SER A 151 -16.57 -19.72 50.54
C SER A 151 -16.09 -21.07 50.02
N HIS A 152 -15.29 -21.07 48.95
CA HIS A 152 -14.72 -22.28 48.34
C HIS A 152 -13.25 -22.49 48.74
N ILE A 153 -12.74 -21.78 49.74
CA ILE A 153 -11.41 -22.02 50.31
C ILE A 153 -11.57 -22.68 51.67
N GLN A 154 -10.92 -23.83 51.85
CA GLN A 154 -10.85 -24.53 53.12
C GLN A 154 -9.93 -23.75 54.07
N ARG A 155 -10.46 -23.25 55.18
CA ARG A 155 -9.72 -22.34 56.09
C ARG A 155 -8.50 -22.99 56.76
N ASP A 156 -8.54 -24.31 56.97
CA ASP A 156 -7.50 -25.02 57.71
C ASP A 156 -6.29 -25.34 56.83
N THR A 157 -6.54 -25.70 55.56
CA THR A 157 -5.51 -26.09 54.59
C THR A 157 -5.12 -24.93 53.66
N MET A 158 -5.93 -23.87 53.63
CA MET A 158 -5.85 -22.76 52.67
C MET A 158 -5.89 -23.24 51.20
N LEU A 159 -6.48 -24.41 50.95
CA LEU A 159 -6.66 -24.98 49.63
C LEU A 159 -8.07 -24.70 49.11
N TYR A 160 -8.18 -24.57 47.79
CA TYR A 160 -9.47 -24.44 47.12
C TYR A 160 -10.22 -25.79 47.14
N ASP A 161 -11.54 -25.74 47.32
CA ASP A 161 -12.41 -26.91 47.27
C ASP A 161 -12.34 -27.57 45.89
N LYS A 162 -12.16 -28.88 45.86
CA LYS A 162 -12.10 -29.64 44.60
C LYS A 162 -13.46 -29.73 43.90
N MET A 163 -14.56 -29.33 44.57
CA MET A 163 -15.91 -29.26 44.01
C MET A 163 -16.32 -30.56 43.30
N LEU A 164 -15.95 -31.72 43.87
CA LEU A 164 -16.14 -33.04 43.26
C LEU A 164 -17.62 -33.43 43.13
N ASP A 165 -18.50 -32.71 43.82
CA ASP A 165 -19.95 -32.82 43.83
C ASP A 165 -20.67 -31.74 43.02
N THR A 166 -19.94 -30.82 42.39
CA THR A 166 -20.53 -29.69 41.64
C THR A 166 -20.35 -29.85 40.13
N VAL A 167 -21.46 -29.79 39.39
CA VAL A 167 -21.46 -29.77 37.92
C VAL A 167 -21.64 -28.32 37.43
N HIS A 168 -20.65 -27.81 36.70
CA HIS A 168 -20.70 -26.47 36.10
C HIS A 168 -21.34 -26.54 34.71
N VAL A 169 -22.40 -25.77 34.50
CA VAL A 169 -23.12 -25.68 33.22
C VAL A 169 -23.01 -24.24 32.70
N ASP A 170 -22.66 -24.07 31.43
CA ASP A 170 -22.60 -22.77 30.75
C ASP A 170 -23.24 -22.89 29.36
N GLU A 171 -23.96 -21.85 28.95
CA GLU A 171 -24.60 -21.79 27.64
C GLU A 171 -23.81 -20.88 26.73
N LYS A 172 -23.34 -21.45 25.61
CA LYS A 172 -22.62 -20.70 24.59
C LYS A 172 -23.39 -20.72 23.28
N LEU A 173 -23.74 -19.54 22.80
CA LEU A 173 -24.35 -19.36 21.48
C LEU A 173 -23.28 -19.52 20.39
N PHE A 174 -23.55 -20.39 19.42
CA PHE A 174 -22.75 -20.55 18.21
C PHE A 174 -23.57 -20.12 16.99
N TYR A 175 -23.03 -19.22 16.18
CA TYR A 175 -23.63 -18.84 14.91
C TYR A 175 -23.12 -19.78 13.82
N ILE A 176 -24.04 -20.38 13.05
CA ILE A 176 -23.70 -21.18 11.86
C ILE A 176 -23.37 -20.18 10.73
N THR A 177 -22.10 -20.03 10.39
CA THR A 177 -21.67 -19.23 9.22
C THR A 177 -21.57 -20.16 8.01
N GLN A 178 -22.24 -19.81 6.90
CA GLN A 178 -22.07 -20.54 5.64
C GLN A 178 -20.63 -20.35 5.13
N PRO A 179 -19.97 -21.41 4.63
CA PRO A 179 -18.64 -21.29 4.05
C PRO A 179 -18.70 -20.37 2.82
N THR A 180 -17.76 -19.43 2.75
CA THR A 180 -17.54 -18.54 1.59
C THR A 180 -16.72 -19.27 0.53
#